data_AF-A0A9E1TX86-F1
#
_entry.id   AF-A0A9E1TX86-F1
#
_cell.length_a   1.000
_cell.length_b   1.000
_cell.length_c   1.000
_cell.angle_alpha   90.00
_cell.angle_beta   90.00
_cell.angle_gamma   90.00
#
_symmetry.space_group_name_H-M   'P 1'
#
loop_
_entity.id
_entity.type
_entity.pdbx_description
1 polymer ?
#
loop_
_entity_poly.entity_id
_entity_poly.type
_entity_poly.pdbx_seq_one_letter_code
_entity_poly.pdbx_strand_id
1 'polypeptide(L)'
;MKKLIPFLLITILFAQTGEGKLSPVVTYWKTLSVDEKETFLFSYLTQVYETHTELQNSVGYDGFTEWYYENRAELVYGVFDKLKEVTIAEMAEWIDEFYSHGEYANRPFYEALEFAYRFADASGGTMWQKYKNLKFEKIKPGKN
;
A
#
# COMPACT_ATOMS: atom_id res chain seq x y z
N MET A 1 -24.33 40.15 12.77
CA MET A 1 -23.60 39.00 12.18
C MET A 1 -22.40 39.45 11.32
N LYS A 2 -21.52 40.34 11.80
CA LYS A 2 -20.35 40.84 11.04
C LYS A 2 -19.01 40.71 11.77
N LYS A 3 -18.99 40.14 12.98
CA LYS A 3 -17.80 40.05 13.85
C LYS A 3 -17.23 38.63 14.01
N LEU A 4 -17.81 37.63 13.33
CA LEU A 4 -17.35 36.23 13.37
C LEU A 4 -16.35 35.89 12.26
N ILE A 5 -16.25 36.74 11.23
CA ILE A 5 -15.34 36.57 10.09
C ILE A 5 -13.85 36.49 10.51
N PRO A 6 -13.33 37.32 11.44
CA PRO A 6 -11.90 37.21 11.80
C PRO A 6 -11.60 35.92 12.58
N PHE A 7 -12.57 35.37 13.31
CA PHE A 7 -12.38 34.12 14.06
C PHE A 7 -12.27 32.91 13.11
N LEU A 8 -13.05 32.91 12.03
CA LEU A 8 -13.06 31.86 11.01
C LEU A 8 -11.80 31.88 10.13
N LEU A 9 -11.20 33.06 9.91
CA LEU A 9 -9.92 33.20 9.20
C LEU A 9 -8.73 32.69 10.03
N ILE A 10 -8.74 32.87 11.35
CA ILE A 10 -7.69 32.39 12.24
C ILE A 10 -7.68 30.85 12.29
N THR A 11 -8.84 30.19 12.27
CA THR A 11 -8.91 28.72 12.22
C THR A 11 -8.37 28.12 10.92
N ILE A 12 -8.44 28.85 9.79
CA ILE A 12 -7.88 28.39 8.50
C ILE A 12 -6.35 28.47 8.53
N LEU A 13 -5.78 29.46 9.22
CA LEU A 13 -4.32 29.61 9.35
C LEU A 13 -3.68 28.53 10.23
N PHE A 14 -4.40 28.01 11.23
CA PHE A 14 -3.97 26.86 12.03
C PHE A 14 -4.32 25.50 11.40
N ALA A 15 -5.22 25.44 10.41
CA ALA A 15 -5.50 24.20 9.67
C ALA A 15 -4.37 23.84 8.68
N GLN A 16 -3.49 24.78 8.35
CA GLN A 16 -2.34 24.54 7.46
C GLN A 16 -1.10 23.99 8.19
N THR A 17 -1.16 23.78 9.51
CA THR A 17 -0.06 23.16 10.27
C THR A 17 -0.27 21.65 10.43
N GLY A 18 -0.51 20.96 9.32
CA GLY A 18 -0.56 19.50 9.22
C GLY A 18 0.64 18.97 8.45
N GLU A 19 1.42 18.11 9.11
CA GLU A 19 2.73 17.61 8.77
C GLU A 19 2.84 16.91 7.39
N GLY A 20 3.94 17.20 6.68
CA GLY A 20 4.49 16.37 5.59
C GLY A 20 3.76 16.46 4.25
N LYS A 21 4.47 16.86 3.18
CA LYS A 21 3.97 16.68 1.81
C LYS A 21 3.57 15.21 1.63
N LEU A 22 2.34 14.97 1.18
CA LEU A 22 1.89 13.63 0.84
C LEU A 22 2.84 13.02 -0.20
N SER A 23 3.17 11.74 -0.05
CA SER A 23 3.88 10.99 -1.06
C SER A 23 3.15 11.15 -2.41
N PRO A 24 3.85 11.46 -3.51
CA PRO A 24 3.23 11.59 -4.82
C PRO A 24 2.41 10.36 -5.22
N VAL A 25 2.88 9.17 -4.86
CA VAL A 25 2.17 7.90 -5.13
C VAL A 25 0.85 7.82 -4.36
N VAL A 26 0.85 8.19 -3.08
CA VAL A 26 -0.37 8.18 -2.25
C VAL A 26 -1.35 9.25 -2.72
N THR A 27 -0.84 10.41 -3.10
CA THR A 27 -1.64 11.50 -3.69
C THR A 27 -2.29 11.03 -4.98
N TYR A 28 -1.52 10.42 -5.88
CA TYR A 28 -2.04 9.89 -7.14
C TYR A 28 -3.09 8.80 -6.90
N TRP A 29 -2.80 7.80 -6.06
CA TRP A 29 -3.74 6.73 -5.71
C TRP A 29 -5.11 7.25 -5.27
N LYS A 30 -5.13 8.29 -4.41
CA LYS A 30 -6.37 8.89 -3.91
C LYS A 30 -7.21 9.59 -4.98
N THR A 31 -6.63 9.90 -6.15
CA THR A 31 -7.36 10.52 -7.28
C THR A 31 -7.94 9.51 -8.26
N LEU A 32 -7.54 8.24 -8.17
CA LEU A 32 -7.94 7.21 -9.12
C LEU A 32 -9.37 6.72 -8.84
N SER A 33 -10.10 6.45 -9.92
CA SER A 33 -11.30 5.60 -9.88
C SER A 33 -10.95 4.14 -9.58
N VAL A 34 -11.97 3.31 -9.34
CA VAL A 34 -11.79 1.87 -9.02
C VAL A 34 -10.99 1.16 -10.13
N ASP A 35 -11.45 1.27 -11.38
CA ASP A 35 -10.79 0.64 -12.53
C ASP A 35 -9.34 1.14 -12.74
N GLU A 36 -9.10 2.43 -12.47
CA GLU A 36 -7.75 3.01 -12.56
C GLU A 36 -6.84 2.50 -11.44
N LYS A 37 -7.37 2.24 -10.24
CA LYS A 37 -6.60 1.64 -9.13
C LYS A 37 -6.19 0.21 -9.45
N GLU A 38 -7.07 -0.58 -10.05
CA GLU A 38 -6.73 -1.93 -10.51
C GLU A 38 -5.60 -1.88 -11.55
N THR A 39 -5.72 -0.99 -12.53
CA THR A 39 -4.70 -0.79 -13.57
C THR A 39 -3.36 -0.33 -12.97
N PHE A 40 -3.39 0.62 -12.03
CA PHE A 40 -2.21 1.10 -11.33
C PHE A 40 -1.56 -0.02 -10.52
N LEU A 41 -2.35 -0.78 -9.75
CA LEU A 41 -1.85 -1.85 -8.90
C LEU A 41 -1.19 -2.94 -9.73
N PHE A 42 -1.84 -3.40 -10.80
CA PHE A 42 -1.27 -4.41 -11.69
C PHE A 42 0.03 -3.92 -12.34
N SER A 43 0.07 -2.64 -12.75
CA SER A 43 1.27 -2.00 -13.32
C SER A 43 2.41 -1.92 -12.31
N TYR A 44 2.11 -1.55 -11.05
CA TYR A 44 3.09 -1.51 -9.96
C TYR A 44 3.69 -2.90 -9.69
N LEU A 45 2.85 -3.93 -9.58
CA LEU A 45 3.28 -5.31 -9.35
C LEU A 45 4.18 -5.81 -10.50
N THR A 46 3.76 -5.56 -11.74
CA THR A 46 4.54 -5.95 -12.93
C THR A 46 5.88 -5.23 -12.98
N GLN A 47 5.92 -3.92 -12.73
CA GLN A 47 7.16 -3.15 -12.72
C GLN A 47 8.16 -3.68 -11.68
N VAL A 48 7.69 -4.01 -10.47
CA VAL A 48 8.56 -4.55 -9.42
C VAL A 48 9.12 -5.93 -9.82
N TYR A 49 8.28 -6.79 -10.39
CA TYR A 49 8.69 -8.09 -10.93
C TYR A 49 9.76 -7.93 -12.00
N GLU A 50 9.50 -7.12 -13.03
CA GLU A 50 10.41 -6.93 -14.16
C GLU A 50 11.73 -6.32 -13.71
N THR A 51 11.70 -5.37 -12.78
CA THR A 51 12.91 -4.78 -12.19
C THR A 51 13.76 -5.83 -11.50
N HIS A 52 13.16 -6.74 -10.72
CA HIS A 52 13.93 -7.80 -10.07
C HIS A 52 14.53 -8.77 -11.09
N THR A 53 13.78 -9.18 -12.11
CA THR A 53 14.29 -10.02 -13.19
C THR A 53 15.43 -9.35 -13.95
N GLU A 54 15.32 -8.05 -14.23
CA GLU A 54 16.39 -7.30 -14.88
C GLU A 54 17.64 -7.19 -13.99
N LEU A 55 17.49 -6.98 -12.68
CA LEU A 55 18.60 -7.00 -11.73
C LEU A 55 19.31 -8.36 -11.70
N GLN A 56 18.56 -9.46 -11.69
CA GLN A 56 19.12 -10.81 -11.77
C GLN A 56 19.94 -11.01 -13.05
N ASN A 57 19.44 -10.52 -14.18
CA ASN A 57 20.08 -10.66 -15.48
C ASN A 57 21.30 -9.76 -15.67
N SER A 58 21.31 -8.58 -15.05
CA SER A 58 22.34 -7.55 -15.28
C SER A 58 23.43 -7.51 -14.20
N VAL A 59 23.06 -7.76 -12.94
CA VAL A 59 23.97 -7.64 -11.77
C VAL A 59 24.29 -9.00 -11.15
N GLY A 60 23.42 -10.00 -11.33
CA GLY A 60 23.51 -11.29 -10.66
C GLY A 60 22.56 -11.37 -9.46
N TYR A 61 22.70 -12.39 -8.62
CA TYR A 61 21.73 -12.73 -7.56
C TYR A 61 22.07 -12.16 -6.18
N ASP A 62 23.23 -11.50 -6.03
CA ASP A 62 23.79 -11.06 -4.77
C ASP A 62 23.70 -9.54 -4.59
N GLY A 63 24.03 -9.08 -3.37
CA GLY A 63 24.12 -7.68 -3.03
C GLY A 63 22.79 -6.93 -3.20
N PHE A 64 22.74 -6.00 -4.16
CA PHE A 64 21.54 -5.18 -4.37
C PHE A 64 20.35 -5.99 -4.89
N THR A 65 20.58 -7.04 -5.68
CA THR A 65 19.51 -7.90 -6.18
C THR A 65 18.82 -8.63 -5.03
N GLU A 66 19.60 -9.20 -4.11
CA GLU A 66 19.09 -9.86 -2.90
C GLU A 66 18.33 -8.87 -2.01
N TRP A 67 18.91 -7.69 -1.77
CA TRP A 67 18.22 -6.65 -1.00
C TRP A 67 16.90 -6.23 -1.65
N TYR A 68 16.87 -6.07 -2.97
CA TYR A 68 15.65 -5.70 -3.70
C TYR A 68 14.60 -6.82 -3.62
N TYR A 69 15.02 -8.08 -3.68
CA TYR A 69 14.14 -9.22 -3.45
C TYR A 69 13.49 -9.13 -2.07
N GLU A 70 14.28 -9.11 -1.00
CA GLU A 70 13.80 -9.17 0.39
C GLU A 70 12.94 -7.95 0.78
N ASN A 71 13.15 -6.79 0.15
CA ASN A 71 12.48 -5.55 0.55
C ASN A 71 11.38 -5.11 -0.41
N ARG A 72 11.29 -5.69 -1.62
CA ARG A 72 10.32 -5.29 -2.65
C ARG A 72 9.71 -6.48 -3.37
N ALA A 73 10.51 -7.30 -4.04
CA ALA A 73 10.00 -8.30 -4.98
C ALA A 73 9.29 -9.46 -4.27
N GLU A 74 9.79 -9.87 -3.11
CA GLU A 74 9.23 -10.98 -2.33
C GLU A 74 7.75 -10.76 -1.98
N LEU A 75 7.38 -9.56 -1.52
CA LEU A 75 5.99 -9.19 -1.30
C LEU A 75 5.15 -9.30 -2.57
N VAL A 76 5.68 -8.80 -3.69
CA VAL A 76 4.98 -8.80 -4.99
C VAL A 76 4.76 -10.22 -5.50
N TYR A 77 5.71 -11.13 -5.31
CA TYR A 77 5.52 -12.55 -5.61
C TYR A 77 4.40 -13.16 -4.76
N GLY A 78 4.36 -12.85 -3.47
CA GLY A 78 3.26 -13.26 -2.59
C GLY A 78 1.91 -12.73 -3.06
N VAL A 79 1.84 -11.47 -3.50
CA VAL A 79 0.61 -10.87 -4.04
C VAL A 79 0.17 -11.58 -5.32
N PHE A 80 1.08 -11.86 -6.26
CA PHE A 80 0.73 -12.61 -7.48
C PHE A 80 0.18 -14.00 -7.20
N ASP A 81 0.71 -14.69 -6.18
CA ASP A 81 0.14 -15.98 -5.76
C ASP A 81 -1.27 -15.81 -5.20
N LYS A 82 -1.50 -14.79 -4.38
CA LYS A 82 -2.83 -14.49 -3.82
C LYS A 82 -3.86 -14.05 -4.86
N LEU A 83 -3.45 -13.45 -5.97
CA LEU A 83 -4.35 -13.12 -7.07
C LEU A 83 -4.98 -14.35 -7.76
N LYS A 84 -4.55 -15.57 -7.41
CA LYS A 84 -5.24 -16.82 -7.80
C LYS A 84 -6.48 -17.10 -6.95
N GLU A 85 -6.57 -16.50 -5.76
CA GLU A 85 -7.62 -16.70 -4.76
C GLU A 85 -8.53 -15.47 -4.62
N VAL A 86 -7.98 -14.28 -4.85
CA VAL A 86 -8.68 -12.99 -4.72
C VAL A 86 -8.49 -12.14 -5.97
N THR A 87 -9.36 -11.16 -6.17
CA THR A 87 -9.29 -10.24 -7.29
C THR A 87 -8.35 -9.06 -7.02
N ILE A 88 -7.89 -8.42 -8.11
CA ILE A 88 -7.12 -7.17 -8.03
C ILE A 88 -7.94 -6.04 -7.42
N ALA A 89 -9.26 -6.04 -7.63
CA ALA A 89 -10.21 -5.12 -7.04
C ALA A 89 -10.25 -5.24 -5.51
N GLU A 90 -10.37 -6.47 -4.98
CA GLU A 90 -10.34 -6.71 -3.53
C GLU A 90 -9.03 -6.25 -2.88
N MET A 91 -7.89 -6.47 -3.56
CA MET A 91 -6.59 -5.94 -3.11
C MET A 91 -6.59 -4.40 -3.07
N ALA A 92 -7.13 -3.75 -4.09
CA ALA A 92 -7.24 -2.29 -4.15
C ALA A 92 -8.16 -1.74 -3.02
N GLU A 93 -9.26 -2.42 -2.71
CA GLU A 93 -10.14 -2.06 -1.59
C GLU A 93 -9.41 -2.12 -0.24
N TRP A 94 -8.57 -3.13 0.00
CA TRP A 94 -7.80 -3.22 1.25
C TRP A 94 -6.69 -2.17 1.32
N ILE A 95 -6.13 -1.75 0.19
CA ILE A 95 -5.21 -0.61 0.12
C ILE A 95 -5.94 0.70 0.46
N ASP A 96 -7.17 0.88 -0.03
CA ASP A 96 -8.01 2.02 0.36
C ASP A 96 -8.33 2.00 1.85
N GLU A 97 -8.63 0.83 2.42
CA GLU A 97 -8.86 0.67 3.86
C GLU A 97 -7.61 1.02 4.67
N PHE A 98 -6.42 0.64 4.22
CA PHE A 98 -5.19 1.06 4.88
C PHE A 98 -5.07 2.59 4.90
N TYR A 99 -5.32 3.28 3.79
CA TYR A 99 -5.21 4.75 3.70
C TYR A 99 -6.39 5.52 4.30
N SER A 100 -7.50 4.85 4.63
CA SER A 100 -8.64 5.47 5.31
C SER A 100 -8.30 5.83 6.77
N HIS A 101 -7.31 5.16 7.35
CA HIS A 101 -6.81 5.41 8.70
C HIS A 101 -5.84 6.61 8.70
N GLY A 102 -6.15 7.65 9.50
CA GLY A 102 -5.40 8.90 9.51
C GLY A 102 -3.90 8.74 9.79
N GLU A 103 -3.52 7.78 10.64
CA GLU A 103 -2.12 7.45 10.96
C GLU A 103 -1.35 6.81 9.78
N TYR A 104 -2.07 6.23 8.81
CA TYR A 104 -1.50 5.58 7.63
C TYR A 104 -1.63 6.40 6.35
N ALA A 105 -2.32 7.54 6.41
CA ALA A 105 -2.70 8.35 5.25
C ALA A 105 -1.53 8.87 4.38
N ASN A 106 -0.28 8.76 4.85
CA ASN A 106 0.94 9.11 4.12
C ASN A 106 2.05 8.04 4.19
N ARG A 107 1.72 6.80 4.57
CA ARG A 107 2.72 5.72 4.61
C ARG A 107 3.09 5.29 3.18
N PRO A 108 4.28 4.72 2.95
CA PRO A 108 4.70 4.26 1.63
C PRO A 108 3.75 3.22 1.03
N PHE A 109 3.62 3.21 -0.30
CA PHE A 109 2.71 2.30 -1.00
C PHE A 109 2.99 0.81 -0.77
N TYR A 110 4.26 0.43 -0.64
CA TYR A 110 4.61 -0.96 -0.35
C TYR A 110 4.08 -1.43 1.02
N GLU A 111 3.88 -0.53 2.00
CA GLU A 111 3.29 -0.89 3.29
C GLU A 111 1.79 -1.10 3.20
N ALA A 112 1.10 -0.29 2.38
CA ALA A 112 -0.32 -0.50 2.08
C ALA A 112 -0.54 -1.82 1.33
N LEU A 113 0.36 -2.14 0.39
CA LEU A 113 0.37 -3.41 -0.32
C LEU A 113 0.64 -4.58 0.63
N GLU A 114 1.57 -4.43 1.57
CA GLU A 114 1.83 -5.44 2.60
C GLU A 114 0.61 -5.68 3.49
N PHE A 115 -0.09 -4.61 3.89
CA PHE A 115 -1.35 -4.73 4.62
C PHE A 115 -2.39 -5.53 3.81
N ALA A 116 -2.61 -5.17 2.54
CA ALA A 116 -3.56 -5.87 1.67
C ALA A 116 -3.19 -7.35 1.47
N TYR A 117 -1.91 -7.66 1.27
CA TYR A 117 -1.42 -9.04 1.16
C TYR A 117 -1.71 -9.85 2.43
N ARG A 118 -1.39 -9.30 3.61
CA ARG A 118 -1.69 -9.98 4.87
C ARG A 118 -3.18 -10.13 5.10
N PHE A 119 -3.98 -9.16 4.65
CA PHE A 119 -5.44 -9.22 4.74
C PHE A 119 -6.01 -10.32 3.84
N ALA A 120 -5.42 -10.51 2.65
CA ALA A 120 -5.72 -11.62 1.76
C ALA A 120 -5.40 -12.97 2.42
N ASP A 121 -4.23 -13.06 3.06
CA ASP A 121 -3.70 -14.29 3.68
C ASP A 121 -4.34 -14.62 5.04
N ALA A 122 -4.87 -13.63 5.75
CA ALA A 122 -5.50 -13.81 7.05
C ALA A 122 -6.75 -14.72 6.96
N SER A 123 -6.76 -15.78 7.75
CA SER A 123 -7.94 -16.65 7.91
C SER A 123 -9.08 -15.92 8.64
N GLY A 124 -10.31 -16.06 8.14
CA GLY A 124 -11.51 -15.42 8.69
C GLY A 124 -12.47 -14.94 7.59
N GLY A 125 -13.75 -15.28 7.68
CA GLY A 125 -14.74 -15.03 6.63
C GLY A 125 -15.28 -13.60 6.56
N THR A 126 -14.90 -12.71 7.48
CA THR A 126 -15.37 -11.31 7.54
C THR A 126 -14.23 -10.32 7.76
N MET A 127 -14.38 -9.10 7.24
CA MET A 127 -13.37 -8.03 7.27
C MET A 127 -12.84 -7.73 8.69
N TRP A 128 -13.74 -7.70 9.69
CA TRP A 128 -13.40 -7.50 11.10
C TRP A 128 -12.57 -8.65 11.71
N GLN A 129 -12.88 -9.90 11.35
CA GLN A 129 -12.13 -11.06 11.84
C GLN A 129 -10.69 -11.05 11.32
N LYS A 130 -10.51 -10.68 10.04
CA LYS A 130 -9.19 -10.51 9.43
C LYS A 130 -8.39 -9.41 10.11
N TYR A 131 -9.00 -8.25 10.39
CA TYR A 131 -8.36 -7.16 11.12
C TYR A 131 -7.86 -7.58 12.52
N LYS A 132 -8.66 -8.34 13.27
CA LYS A 132 -8.28 -8.86 14.60
C LYS A 132 -7.10 -9.84 14.54
N ASN A 133 -6.97 -10.58 13.44
CA ASN A 133 -5.93 -11.59 13.24
C ASN A 133 -4.61 -11.00 12.74
N LEU A 134 -4.63 -9.76 12.22
CA LEU A 134 -3.42 -9.04 11.84
C LEU A 134 -2.68 -8.51 13.07
N LYS A 135 -1.73 -9.29 13.59
CA LYS A 135 -0.65 -8.75 14.43
C LYS A 135 0.48 -8.25 13.52
N PHE A 136 0.90 -7.00 13.71
CA PHE A 136 1.83 -6.25 12.86
C PHE A 136 3.30 -6.75 12.86
N GLU A 137 3.55 -8.05 12.80
CA GLU A 137 4.91 -8.62 12.69
C GLU A 137 5.28 -8.83 11.22
N LYS A 138 6.48 -8.41 10.77
CA LYS A 138 6.99 -8.65 9.39
C LYS A 138 6.90 -10.13 9.01
N ILE A 139 6.27 -10.43 7.86
CA ILE A 139 6.17 -11.81 7.34
C ILE A 139 7.29 -12.05 6.31
N LYS A 140 7.95 -13.21 6.41
CA LYS A 140 8.73 -13.83 5.34
C LYS A 140 7.82 -14.82 4.60
N PRO A 141 7.45 -14.61 3.33
CA PRO A 141 6.68 -15.61 2.60
C PRO A 141 7.56 -16.85 2.33
N GLY A 142 7.10 -18.01 2.82
CA GLY A 142 7.70 -19.31 2.51
C GLY A 142 8.41 -20.02 3.67
N LYS A 143 7.64 -20.74 4.48
CA LYS A 143 8.01 -22.07 4.98
C LYS A 143 6.75 -22.93 5.09
N ASN A 144 6.42 -23.61 4.00
CA ASN A 144 5.89 -24.96 4.04
C ASN A 144 6.71 -25.81 3.08
#